data_AF-A0A849FZZ2-F1
#
_entry.id   AF-A0A849FZZ2-F1
#
_cell.length_a   1.000
_cell.length_b   1.000
_cell.length_c   1.000
_cell.angle_alpha   90.00
_cell.angle_beta   90.00
_cell.angle_gamma   90.00
#
_symmetry.space_group_name_H-M   'P 1'
#
loop_
_entity.id
_entity.type
_entity.pdbx_description
1 polymer ?
#
loop_
_entity_poly.entity_id
_entity_poly.type
_entity_poly.pdbx_seq_one_letter_code
_entity_poly.pdbx_strand_id
1 'polypeptide(L)'
;MCVEFYLLTKAAGAKKSLLWKLIGASVLMLVAGYIGEAFNPEGGSTSHSVTWGVISTIGYIYILYTAWAGEVAQLAKNANDPIVEKGIRYLAWFVLVGWAVYPIGYMCMPGGWLNTGLGLSSANVDLFYNIADAINKIGFGLVVYGIAVGSKSSEPAVA
;
A
#
# COMPACT_ATOMS: atom_id res chain seq x y z
N MET A 1 -6.60 -2.57 2.65
CA MET A 1 -5.22 -2.59 3.20
C MET A 1 -4.89 -1.39 4.07
N CYS A 2 -5.16 -0.14 3.66
CA CYS A 2 -4.83 1.01 4.51
C CYS A 2 -5.71 1.16 5.76
N VAL A 3 -6.97 0.71 5.72
CA VAL A 3 -7.90 0.76 6.86
C VAL A 3 -7.46 -0.18 7.98
N GLU A 4 -6.82 -1.28 7.62
CA GLU A 4 -6.35 -2.33 8.51
C GLU A 4 -5.25 -1.81 9.44
N PHE A 5 -4.41 -0.86 8.99
CA PHE A 5 -3.50 -0.15 9.88
C PHE A 5 -4.22 0.59 11.01
N TYR A 6 -5.32 1.28 10.69
CA TYR A 6 -6.14 1.95 11.70
C TYR A 6 -6.80 0.94 12.65
N LEU A 7 -7.33 -0.17 12.13
CA LEU A 7 -7.99 -1.19 12.94
C LEU A 7 -7.02 -1.87 13.92
N LEU A 8 -5.83 -2.25 13.46
CA LEU A 8 -4.81 -2.90 14.28
C LEU A 8 -4.20 -1.96 15.33
N THR A 9 -4.11 -0.67 15.03
CA THR A 9 -3.59 0.33 15.99
C THR A 9 -4.69 0.95 16.86
N LYS A 10 -5.96 0.55 16.69
CA LYS A 10 -7.09 1.10 17.44
C LYS A 10 -6.97 0.88 18.95
N ALA A 11 -6.54 -0.32 19.36
CA ALA A 11 -6.29 -0.64 20.77
C ALA A 11 -5.17 0.23 21.37
N ALA A 12 -4.24 0.72 20.54
CA ALA A 12 -3.15 1.61 20.93
C ALA A 12 -3.51 3.11 20.87
N GLY A 13 -4.80 3.44 20.72
CA GLY A 13 -5.28 4.82 20.74
C GLY A 13 -5.34 5.51 19.38
N ALA A 14 -5.35 4.75 18.27
CA ALA A 14 -5.52 5.34 16.94
C ALA A 14 -6.82 6.17 16.84
N LYS A 15 -6.68 7.43 16.42
CA LYS A 15 -7.81 8.36 16.29
C LYS A 15 -8.47 8.20 14.91
N LYS A 16 -9.75 8.58 14.80
CA LYS A 16 -10.46 8.63 13.50
C LYS A 16 -9.76 9.55 12.48
N SER A 17 -8.98 10.53 12.94
CA SER A 17 -8.15 11.36 12.06
C SER A 17 -7.15 10.53 11.24
N LEU A 18 -6.54 9.50 11.84
CA LEU A 18 -5.60 8.62 11.12
C LEU A 18 -6.30 7.88 9.98
N LEU A 19 -7.49 7.32 10.24
CA LEU A 19 -8.31 6.66 9.21
C LEU A 19 -8.55 7.58 8.02
N TRP A 20 -8.98 8.83 8.27
CA TRP A 20 -9.25 9.78 7.20
C TRP A 20 -8.00 10.24 6.45
N LYS A 21 -6.85 10.38 7.14
CA LYS A 21 -5.56 10.63 6.47
C LYS A 21 -5.20 9.50 5.50
N LEU A 22 -5.35 8.25 5.94
CA LEU A 22 -5.05 7.06 5.14
C LEU A 22 -6.01 6.90 3.95
N ILE A 23 -7.30 7.19 4.14
CA ILE A 23 -8.30 7.25 3.05
C ILE A 23 -7.92 8.35 2.07
N GLY A 24 -7.64 9.57 2.54
CA GLY A 24 -7.27 10.70 1.68
C GLY A 24 -6.03 10.41 0.84
N ALA A 25 -4.99 9.84 1.45
CA ALA A 25 -3.78 9.44 0.74
C ALA A 25 -4.04 8.33 -0.30
N SER A 26 -4.91 7.37 0.04
CA SER A 26 -5.30 6.30 -0.88
C SER A 26 -6.12 6.84 -2.06
N VAL A 27 -7.05 7.76 -1.82
CA VAL A 27 -7.84 8.42 -2.86
C VAL A 27 -6.92 9.21 -3.79
N LEU A 28 -5.99 10.02 -3.25
CA LEU A 28 -5.01 10.74 -4.06
C LEU A 28 -4.21 9.78 -4.94
N MET A 29 -3.66 8.72 -4.35
CA MET A 29 -2.85 7.72 -5.05
C MET A 29 -3.64 7.08 -6.20
N LEU A 30 -4.85 6.59 -5.92
CA LEU A 30 -5.65 5.84 -6.89
C LEU A 30 -6.25 6.74 -7.98
N VAL A 31 -6.77 7.92 -7.62
CA VAL A 31 -7.36 8.84 -8.59
C VAL A 31 -6.28 9.42 -9.51
N ALA A 32 -5.13 9.84 -8.97
CA ALA A 32 -4.05 10.34 -9.80
C ALA A 32 -3.48 9.25 -10.73
N GLY A 33 -3.29 8.03 -10.22
CA GLY A 33 -2.86 6.89 -11.04
C GLY A 33 -3.87 6.56 -12.14
N TYR A 34 -5.16 6.53 -11.80
CA TYR A 34 -6.22 6.33 -12.77
C TYR A 34 -6.26 7.42 -13.85
N ILE A 35 -6.07 8.70 -13.48
CA ILE A 35 -6.03 9.77 -14.48
C ILE A 35 -4.88 9.56 -15.46
N GLY A 36 -3.69 9.26 -14.94
CA GLY A 36 -2.50 9.04 -15.75
C GLY A 36 -2.55 7.80 -16.65
N GLU A 37 -3.40 6.83 -16.31
CA GLU A 37 -3.69 5.65 -17.13
C GLU A 37 -4.80 5.93 -18.18
N ALA A 38 -5.97 6.35 -17.71
CA ALA A 38 -7.20 6.40 -18.51
C ALA A 38 -7.28 7.62 -19.45
N PHE A 39 -6.55 8.69 -19.16
CA PHE A 39 -6.56 9.93 -19.95
C PHE A 39 -5.21 10.22 -20.62
N ASN A 40 -4.36 9.19 -20.71
CA ASN A 40 -3.12 9.27 -21.47
C ASN A 40 -3.45 9.43 -22.96
N PRO A 41 -2.85 10.41 -23.68
CA PRO A 41 -3.12 10.63 -25.10
C PRO A 41 -2.91 9.38 -25.96
N GLU A 42 -3.58 9.30 -27.11
CA GLU A 42 -3.34 8.24 -28.09
C GLU A 42 -1.85 8.14 -28.45
N GLY A 43 -1.31 6.93 -28.43
CA GLY A 43 0.13 6.66 -28.60
C GLY A 43 0.98 6.82 -27.34
N GLY A 44 0.42 7.33 -26.24
CA GLY A 44 1.08 7.51 -24.95
C GLY A 44 1.95 8.77 -24.88
N SER A 45 1.95 9.43 -23.72
CA SER A 45 2.79 10.60 -23.45
C SER A 45 3.59 10.41 -22.17
N THR A 46 4.92 10.48 -22.28
CA THR A 46 5.82 10.37 -21.12
C THR A 46 5.64 11.49 -20.12
N SER A 47 5.48 12.73 -20.59
CA SER A 47 5.24 13.85 -19.67
C SER A 47 3.94 13.65 -18.90
N HIS A 48 2.85 13.26 -19.57
CA HIS A 48 1.57 12.99 -18.92
C HIS A 48 1.68 11.86 -17.90
N SER A 49 2.20 10.70 -18.33
CA SER A 49 2.35 9.52 -17.47
C SER A 49 3.19 9.82 -16.23
N VAL A 50 4.35 10.48 -16.40
CA VAL A 50 5.25 10.81 -15.30
C VAL A 50 4.63 11.82 -14.35
N THR A 51 3.99 12.88 -14.86
CA THR A 51 3.35 13.89 -13.99
C THR A 51 2.32 13.25 -13.07
N TRP A 52 1.40 12.45 -13.62
CA TRP A 52 0.36 11.79 -12.80
C TRP A 52 0.92 10.66 -11.93
N GLY A 53 1.94 9.94 -12.41
CA GLY A 53 2.65 8.94 -11.63
C GLY A 53 3.34 9.52 -10.40
N VAL A 54 3.98 10.69 -10.53
CA VAL A 54 4.59 11.41 -9.40
C VAL A 54 3.53 11.88 -8.40
N ILE A 55 2.41 12.45 -8.87
CA ILE A 55 1.32 12.87 -7.99
C ILE A 55 0.73 11.67 -7.23
N SER A 56 0.51 10.54 -7.92
CA SER A 56 0.05 9.29 -7.29
C SER A 56 1.04 8.80 -6.23
N THR A 57 2.34 8.87 -6.54
CA THR A 57 3.42 8.41 -5.66
C THR A 57 3.48 9.20 -4.35
N ILE A 58 3.03 10.45 -4.31
CA ILE A 58 2.95 11.23 -3.06
C ILE A 58 2.03 10.54 -2.04
N GLY A 59 0.85 10.06 -2.48
CA GLY A 59 -0.07 9.32 -1.63
C GLY A 59 0.54 8.00 -1.15
N TYR A 60 1.22 7.29 -2.05
CA TYR A 60 1.92 6.04 -1.73
C TYR A 60 3.03 6.23 -0.69
N ILE A 61 3.92 7.21 -0.89
CA ILE A 61 5.01 7.54 0.04
C ILE A 61 4.46 7.95 1.40
N TYR A 62 3.34 8.69 1.45
CA TYR A 62 2.71 9.05 2.71
C TYR A 62 2.26 7.82 3.52
N ILE A 63 1.61 6.85 2.86
CA ILE A 63 1.17 5.60 3.48
C ILE A 63 2.38 4.78 3.94
N LEU A 64 3.38 4.65 3.06
CA LEU A 64 4.63 3.95 3.35
C LEU A 64 5.35 4.54 4.56
N TYR A 65 5.53 5.86 4.59
CA TYR A 65 6.14 6.59 5.69
C TYR A 65 5.37 6.35 7.00
N THR A 66 4.05 6.50 6.96
CA THR A 66 3.18 6.30 8.12
C THR A 66 3.35 4.91 8.73
N ALA A 67 3.41 3.87 7.88
CA ALA A 67 3.57 2.48 8.31
C ALA A 67 4.98 2.14 8.83
N TRP A 68 6.03 2.74 8.26
CA TRP A 68 7.43 2.44 8.63
C TRP A 68 7.96 3.24 9.82
N ALA A 69 7.63 4.53 9.87
CA ALA A 69 8.23 5.49 10.81
C ALA A 69 7.26 6.54 11.37
N GLY A 70 6.09 6.74 10.75
CA GLY A 70 5.12 7.75 11.15
C GLY A 70 4.10 7.28 12.18
N GLU A 71 2.88 7.83 12.10
CA GLU A 71 1.82 7.70 13.12
C GLU A 71 1.46 6.23 13.39
N VAL A 72 1.36 5.38 12.37
CA VAL A 72 1.03 3.95 12.53
C VAL A 72 2.17 3.20 13.22
N ALA A 73 3.42 3.44 12.83
CA ALA A 73 4.57 2.80 13.47
C ALA A 73 4.72 3.19 14.95
N GLN A 74 4.43 4.44 15.29
CA GLN A 74 4.46 4.93 16.68
C GLN A 74 3.33 4.31 17.51
N LEU A 75 2.11 4.26 16.97
CA LEU A 75 0.98 3.60 17.64
C LEU A 75 1.25 2.11 17.86
N ALA A 76 1.85 1.42 16.89
CA ALA A 76 2.20 0.02 17.02
C ALA A 76 3.16 -0.25 18.20
N LYS A 77 4.16 0.61 18.38
CA LYS A 77 5.08 0.55 19.53
C LYS A 77 4.38 0.85 20.84
N ASN A 78 3.48 1.83 20.85
CA ASN A 78 2.72 2.22 22.04
C ASN A 78 1.66 1.18 22.45
N ALA A 79 1.33 0.24 21.55
CA ALA A 79 0.39 -0.84 21.85
C ALA A 79 0.89 -1.77 22.95
N ASN A 80 2.21 -1.85 23.18
CA ASN A 80 2.85 -2.83 24.07
C ASN A 80 2.44 -4.29 23.77
N ASP A 81 1.98 -4.57 22.55
CA ASP A 81 1.65 -5.91 22.05
C ASP A 81 2.68 -6.28 20.96
N PRO A 82 3.61 -7.22 21.25
CA PRO A 82 4.60 -7.68 20.28
C PRO A 82 4.00 -8.26 18.99
N ILE A 83 2.78 -8.81 19.06
CA ILE A 83 2.06 -9.37 17.92
C ILE A 83 1.59 -8.23 17.00
N VAL A 84 1.03 -7.16 17.57
CA VAL A 84 0.62 -5.96 16.82
C VAL A 84 1.84 -5.26 16.21
N GLU A 85 2.93 -5.07 16.97
CA GLU A 85 4.13 -4.41 16.45
C GLU A 85 4.73 -5.18 15.26
N LYS A 86 4.91 -6.50 15.43
CA LYS A 86 5.41 -7.38 14.37
C LYS A 86 4.46 -7.40 13.18
N GLY A 87 3.15 -7.42 13.44
CA GLY A 87 2.11 -7.37 12.44
C GLY A 87 2.19 -6.13 11.56
N ILE A 88 2.25 -4.96 12.18
CA ILE A 88 2.40 -3.68 11.48
C ILE A 88 3.70 -3.66 10.66
N ARG A 89 4.81 -4.23 11.15
CA ARG A 89 6.04 -4.35 10.38
C ARG A 89 5.85 -5.20 9.11
N TYR A 90 5.13 -6.31 9.18
CA TYR A 90 4.82 -7.11 7.99
C TYR A 90 3.94 -6.35 7.00
N LEU A 91 2.91 -5.66 7.47
CA LEU A 91 2.07 -4.83 6.59
C LEU A 91 2.88 -3.68 5.96
N ALA A 92 3.83 -3.09 6.69
CA ALA A 92 4.75 -2.09 6.16
C ALA A 92 5.66 -2.67 5.05
N TRP A 93 6.07 -3.93 5.15
CA TRP A 93 6.79 -4.63 4.08
C TRP A 93 5.91 -4.93 2.86
N PHE A 94 4.64 -5.27 3.04
CA PHE A 94 3.69 -5.36 1.92
C PHE A 94 3.56 -4.04 1.21
N VAL A 95 3.44 -2.93 1.95
CA VAL A 95 3.40 -1.60 1.34
C VAL A 95 4.72 -1.25 0.66
N LEU A 96 5.89 -1.67 1.15
CA LEU A 96 7.16 -1.33 0.51
C LEU A 96 7.47 -2.19 -0.73
N VAL A 97 7.46 -3.51 -0.54
CA VAL A 97 7.92 -4.48 -1.55
C VAL A 97 6.74 -5.03 -2.33
N GLY A 98 5.68 -5.42 -1.63
CA GLY A 98 4.49 -5.97 -2.26
C GLY A 98 3.86 -4.99 -3.27
N TRP A 99 3.66 -3.75 -2.84
CA TRP A 99 2.99 -2.74 -3.65
C TRP A 99 3.88 -2.10 -4.71
N ALA A 100 5.21 -2.33 -4.68
CA ALA A 100 6.12 -1.83 -5.71
C ALA A 100 5.75 -2.31 -7.11
N VAL A 101 5.02 -3.43 -7.21
CA VAL A 101 4.49 -3.88 -8.50
C VAL A 101 3.58 -2.80 -9.11
N TYR A 102 2.62 -2.20 -8.41
CA TYR A 102 1.68 -1.26 -9.04
C TYR A 102 2.34 -0.08 -9.79
N PRO A 103 3.30 0.69 -9.22
CA PRO A 103 3.99 1.74 -9.97
C PRO A 103 4.90 1.19 -11.08
N ILE A 104 5.49 -0.01 -10.93
CA ILE A 104 6.23 -0.64 -12.02
C ILE A 104 5.31 -0.87 -13.23
N GLY A 105 4.06 -1.23 -13.00
CA GLY A 105 3.12 -1.65 -14.04
C GLY A 105 2.60 -0.43 -14.77
N TYR A 106 2.31 0.60 -13.98
CA TYR A 106 2.05 1.94 -14.48
C TYR A 106 3.20 2.45 -15.40
N MET A 107 4.46 2.23 -15.02
CA MET A 107 5.60 2.63 -15.86
C MET A 107 5.77 1.80 -17.14
N CYS A 108 5.14 0.62 -17.24
CA CYS A 108 5.12 -0.22 -18.45
C CYS A 108 3.99 0.13 -19.43
N MET A 109 3.09 1.05 -19.06
CA MET A 109 2.04 1.53 -19.96
C MET A 109 2.63 2.40 -21.08
N PRO A 110 1.91 2.59 -22.22
CA PRO A 110 2.36 3.47 -23.29
C PRO A 110 2.80 4.85 -22.80
N GLY A 111 4.03 5.26 -23.13
CA GLY A 111 4.62 6.52 -22.67
C GLY A 111 5.25 6.46 -21.28
N GLY A 112 5.01 5.44 -20.46
CA GLY A 112 5.67 5.25 -19.17
C GLY A 112 7.17 5.01 -19.30
N TRP A 113 7.95 5.30 -18.26
CA TRP A 113 9.42 5.24 -18.31
C TRP A 113 10.00 3.87 -18.70
N LEU A 114 9.44 2.77 -18.18
CA LEU A 114 9.94 1.43 -18.50
C LEU A 114 9.51 1.02 -19.91
N ASN A 115 8.36 1.50 -20.37
CA ASN A 115 7.92 1.34 -21.75
C ASN A 115 8.84 2.08 -22.73
N THR A 116 9.09 3.38 -22.51
CA THR A 116 9.90 4.18 -23.43
C THR A 116 11.39 3.90 -23.33
N GLY A 117 11.88 3.55 -22.14
CA GLY A 117 13.31 3.33 -21.89
C GLY A 117 13.78 1.90 -22.18
N LEU A 118 12.95 0.90 -21.91
CA LEU A 118 13.31 -0.52 -21.99
C LEU A 118 12.42 -1.34 -22.92
N GLY A 119 11.40 -0.74 -23.54
CA GLY A 119 10.44 -1.44 -24.38
C GLY A 119 9.51 -2.39 -23.62
N LEU A 120 9.46 -2.30 -22.29
CA LEU A 120 8.58 -3.14 -21.46
C LEU A 120 7.14 -2.65 -21.58
N SER A 121 6.27 -3.48 -22.12
CA SER A 121 4.82 -3.25 -22.18
C SER A 121 4.11 -3.96 -21.02
N SER A 122 2.88 -3.55 -20.71
CA SER A 122 2.03 -4.23 -19.72
C SER A 122 1.93 -5.75 -19.98
N ALA A 123 1.79 -6.14 -21.25
CA ALA A 123 1.74 -7.55 -21.64
C ALA A 123 3.00 -8.36 -21.26
N ASN A 124 4.17 -7.72 -21.16
CA ASN A 124 5.40 -8.40 -20.75
C ASN A 124 5.42 -8.74 -19.25
N VAL A 125 4.61 -8.05 -18.45
CA VAL A 125 4.65 -8.11 -17.00
C VAL A 125 3.38 -8.69 -16.38
N ASP A 126 2.29 -8.85 -17.15
CA ASP A 126 0.97 -9.30 -16.68
C ASP A 126 1.00 -10.58 -15.82
N LEU A 127 1.77 -11.60 -16.21
CA LEU A 127 1.87 -12.84 -15.42
C LEU A 127 2.43 -12.56 -14.03
N PHE A 128 3.53 -11.80 -13.96
CA PHE A 128 4.17 -11.44 -12.69
C PHE A 128 3.27 -10.50 -11.87
N TYR A 129 2.53 -9.59 -12.52
CA TYR A 129 1.52 -8.75 -11.88
C TYR A 129 0.48 -9.58 -11.14
N ASN A 130 -0.13 -10.55 -11.83
CA ASN A 130 -1.20 -11.34 -11.25
C ASN A 130 -0.70 -12.19 -10.07
N ILE A 131 0.50 -12.77 -10.18
CA ILE A 131 1.11 -13.51 -9.06
C ILE A 131 1.36 -12.58 -7.88
N ALA A 132 1.97 -11.42 -8.12
CA ALA A 132 2.25 -10.45 -7.06
C ALA A 132 0.97 -9.89 -6.43
N ASP A 133 -0.07 -9.63 -7.22
CA ASP A 133 -1.37 -9.17 -6.75
C ASP A 133 -2.07 -10.23 -5.89
N ALA A 134 -2.00 -11.51 -6.28
CA ALA A 134 -2.49 -12.61 -5.47
C ALA A 134 -1.77 -12.68 -4.11
N ILE A 135 -0.44 -12.57 -4.10
CA ILE A 135 0.36 -12.50 -2.86
C ILE A 135 -0.04 -11.28 -2.02
N ASN A 136 -0.19 -10.12 -2.64
CA ASN A 136 -0.55 -8.89 -1.94
C ASN A 136 -1.95 -8.96 -1.35
N LYS A 137 -2.94 -9.53 -2.03
CA LYS A 137 -4.32 -9.59 -1.54
C LYS A 137 -4.51 -10.71 -0.53
N ILE A 138 -4.13 -11.92 -0.89
CA ILE A 138 -4.34 -13.12 -0.06
C ILE A 138 -3.34 -13.13 1.09
N GLY A 139 -2.05 -12.93 0.81
CA GLY A 139 -1.00 -12.92 1.83
C GLY A 139 -1.19 -11.82 2.87
N PHE A 140 -1.56 -10.61 2.46
CA PHE A 140 -1.87 -9.53 3.40
C PHE A 140 -3.05 -9.91 4.30
N GLY A 141 -4.14 -10.44 3.74
CA GLY A 141 -5.30 -10.88 4.50
C GLY A 141 -4.97 -11.96 5.53
N LEU A 142 -4.16 -12.95 5.14
CA LEU A 142 -3.70 -14.01 6.04
C LEU A 142 -2.83 -13.48 7.19
N VAL A 143 -1.96 -12.50 6.91
CA VAL A 143 -1.15 -11.85 7.96
C VAL A 143 -2.03 -11.07 8.93
N VAL A 144 -2.98 -10.26 8.45
CA VAL A 144 -3.93 -9.54 9.31
C VAL A 144 -4.75 -10.50 10.17
N TYR A 145 -5.25 -11.58 9.58
CA TYR A 145 -5.99 -12.62 10.30
C TYR A 145 -5.14 -13.28 11.39
N GLY A 146 -3.88 -13.65 11.06
CA GLY A 146 -2.96 -14.25 12.02
C GLY A 146 -2.66 -13.33 13.20
N ILE A 147 -2.47 -12.02 12.96
CA ILE A 147 -2.30 -11.02 14.02
C ILE A 147 -3.54 -10.95 14.90
N ALA A 148 -4.73 -10.86 14.29
CA ALA A 148 -5.98 -10.72 15.03
C ALA A 148 -6.30 -11.93 15.93
N VAL A 149 -6.03 -13.15 15.47
CA VAL A 149 -6.20 -14.36 16.29
C VAL A 149 -5.14 -14.46 17.38
N GLY A 150 -3.88 -14.15 17.04
CA GLY A 150 -2.77 -14.17 18.00
C GLY A 150 -2.98 -13.20 19.17
N SER A 151 -3.33 -11.94 18.89
CA SER A 151 -3.58 -10.93 19.93
C SER A 151 -4.76 -11.27 20.84
N LYS A 152 -5.80 -11.95 20.34
CA LYS A 152 -6.92 -12.42 21.20
C LYS A 152 -6.49 -13.52 22.18
N SER A 153 -5.60 -14.42 21.77
CA SER A 153 -5.16 -15.53 22.62
C SER A 153 -4.22 -15.11 23.75
N SER A 154 -3.64 -13.91 23.68
CA SER A 154 -2.79 -13.32 24.73
C SER A 154 -3.57 -12.49 25.76
N GLU A 155 -4.87 -12.30 25.59
CA GLU A 155 -5.74 -11.61 26.55
C GLU A 155 -6.12 -12.61 27.66
N PRO A 156 -5.74 -12.41 28.95
CA PRO A 156 -6.17 -13.31 30.01
C PRO A 156 -7.69 -13.30 30.05
N ALA A 157 -8.31 -14.48 30.11
CA ALA A 157 -9.74 -14.62 30.25
C ALA A 157 -10.20 -13.77 31.44
N VAL A 158 -10.96 -12.72 31.16
CA VAL A 158 -11.58 -11.88 32.19
C VAL A 158 -12.54 -12.80 32.94
N ALA A 159 -12.14 -13.21 34.14
CA ALA A 159 -12.97 -13.93 35.10
C ALA A 159 -14.00 -12.98 35.74
#